data_AF-A0A6J4PBI2-F1
#
_entry.id   AF-A0A6J4PBI2-F1
#
_cell.length_a   1.000
_cell.length_b   1.000
_cell.length_c   1.000
_cell.angle_alpha   90.00
_cell.angle_beta   90.00
_cell.angle_gamma   90.00
#
_symmetry.space_group_name_H-M   'P 1'
#
loop_
_entity.id
_entity.type
_entity.pdbx_description
1 polymer ?
#
loop_
_entity_poly.entity_id
_entity_poly.type
_entity_poly.pdbx_seq_one_letter_code
_entity_poly.pdbx_strand_id
1 'polypeptide(L)' 'MLPVVRAVLGLASFFVVGSALMLLVVKPGTGEFVITVFSLAIGLALGAVAIPLIRMNGRHHH' A
#
# COMPACT_ATOMS: atom_id res chain seq x y z
N MET A 1 -10.89 16.69 4.87
CA MET A 1 -9.83 15.66 5.06
C MET A 1 -10.14 14.29 4.44
N LEU A 2 -11.40 13.88 4.28
CA LEU A 2 -11.78 12.56 3.73
C LEU A 2 -11.35 12.22 2.27
N PRO A 3 -11.33 13.13 1.27
CA PRO A 3 -11.07 12.74 -0.12
C PRO A 3 -9.60 12.36 -0.38
N VAL A 4 -8.65 13.05 0.25
CA VAL A 4 -7.21 12.76 0.16
C VAL A 4 -6.92 11.38 0.76
N VAL A 5 -7.52 11.06 1.90
CA VAL A 5 -7.33 9.77 2.57
C VAL A 5 -7.87 8.61 1.72
N ARG A 6 -9.02 8.78 1.06
CA ARG A 6 -9.55 7.78 0.12
C ARG A 6 -8.66 7.60 -1.11
N ALA A 7 -8.15 8.70 -1.66
CA ALA A 7 -7.21 8.65 -2.79
C ALA A 7 -5.91 7.94 -2.42
N VAL A 8 -5.34 8.24 -1.24
CA VAL A 8 -4.14 7.57 -0.71
C VAL A 8 -4.40 6.08 -0.48
N LEU A 9 -5.56 5.70 0.05
CA LEU A 9 -5.90 4.30 0.29
C LEU A 9 -6.09 3.52 -1.02
N GLY A 10 -6.73 4.14 -2.01
CA GLY A 10 -6.85 3.58 -3.36
C GLY A 10 -5.48 3.39 -4.01
N LEU A 11 -4.62 4.41 -3.96
CA LEU A 11 -3.26 4.34 -4.48
C LEU A 11 -2.43 3.27 -3.77
N ALA A 12 -2.49 3.20 -2.44
CA ALA A 12 -1.80 2.19 -1.64
C ALA A 12 -2.26 0.77 -2.02
N SER A 13 -3.58 0.54 -2.15
CA SER A 13 -4.10 -0.75 -2.58
C SER A 13 -3.65 -1.14 -4.00
N PHE A 14 -3.58 -0.17 -4.92
CA PHE A 14 -3.09 -0.39 -6.28
C PHE A 14 -1.61 -0.77 -6.30
N PHE A 15 -0.77 -0.07 -5.54
CA PHE A 15 0.65 -0.40 -5.41
C PHE A 15 0.88 -1.78 -4.79
N VAL A 16 0.08 -2.15 -3.79
CA VAL A 16 0.18 -3.45 -3.13
C VAL A 16 -0.23 -4.57 -4.07
N VAL A 17 -1.39 -4.47 -4.72
CA VAL A 17 -1.89 -5.50 -5.65
C VAL A 17 -1.00 -5.58 -6.89
N GLY A 18 -0.62 -4.43 -7.47
CA GLY A 18 0.26 -4.37 -8.63
C GLY A 18 1.64 -4.96 -8.35
N SER A 19 2.24 -4.64 -7.21
CA SER A 19 3.55 -5.21 -6.83
C SER A 19 3.44 -6.70 -6.49
N ALA A 20 2.36 -7.15 -5.86
CA ALA A 20 2.13 -8.57 -5.58
C ALA A 20 1.99 -9.39 -6.87
N LEU A 21 1.28 -8.85 -7.88
CA LEU A 21 1.18 -9.47 -9.20
C LEU A 21 2.52 -9.48 -9.93
N MET A 22 3.28 -8.38 -9.86
CA MET A 22 4.63 -8.30 -10.44
C MET A 22 5.59 -9.30 -9.79
N LEU A 23 5.51 -9.55 -8.48
CA LEU A 23 6.35 -10.56 -7.82
C LEU A 23 6.12 -11.99 -8.34
N LEU A 24 4.92 -12.30 -8.84
CA LEU A 24 4.64 -13.60 -9.45
C LEU A 24 5.24 -13.75 -10.85
N VAL A 25 5.57 -12.63 -11.51
CA VAL A 25 6.08 -12.59 -12.89
C VAL A 25 7.59 -12.35 -12.93
N VAL A 26 8.12 -11.56 -11.99
CA VAL A 26 9.54 -11.18 -11.96
C VAL A 26 10.39 -12.34 -11.47
N LYS A 27 11.41 -12.66 -12.27
CA LYS A 27 12.33 -13.76 -12.02
C LYS A 27 13.19 -13.48 -10.78
N PRO A 28 13.22 -14.37 -9.78
CA PRO A 28 14.00 -14.15 -8.57
C PRO A 28 15.50 -14.06 -8.89
N GLY A 29 16.20 -13.11 -8.25
CA GLY A 29 17.63 -12.89 -8.43
C GLY A 29 18.01 -11.73 -9.38
N THR A 30 17.05 -10.99 -9.93
CA THR A 30 17.31 -9.76 -10.70
C THR A 30 17.10 -8.49 -9.86
N GLY A 31 17.68 -7.37 -10.30
CA GLY A 31 17.47 -6.07 -9.64
C GLY A 31 16.00 -5.63 -9.64
N GLU A 32 15.23 -6.02 -10.66
CA GLU A 32 13.79 -5.77 -10.78
C GLU A 32 13.00 -6.44 -9.66
N PHE A 33 13.42 -7.64 -9.21
CA PHE A 33 12.79 -8.33 -8.09
C PHE A 33 12.93 -7.52 -6.81
N VAL A 34 14.15 -7.02 -6.54
CA VAL A 34 14.43 -6.22 -5.34
C VAL A 34 13.58 -4.94 -5.32
N ILE A 35 13.52 -4.23 -6.45
CA ILE A 35 12.71 -3.01 -6.58
C ILE A 35 11.23 -3.31 -6.33
N THR A 36 10.71 -4.41 -6.88
CA THR A 36 9.32 -4.82 -6.70
C THR A 36 9.01 -5.16 -5.24
N VAL A 37 9.89 -5.90 -4.57
CA VAL A 37 9.75 -6.22 -3.13
C VAL A 37 9.75 -4.94 -2.29
N PHE A 38 10.68 -4.01 -2.54
CA PHE A 38 10.73 -2.73 -1.82
C PHE A 38 9.47 -1.90 -2.05
N SER A 39 8.98 -1.83 -3.29
CA SER A 39 7.77 -1.10 -3.64
C SER A 39 6.53 -1.68 -2.94
N LEU A 40 6.44 -3.03 -2.86
CA LEU A 40 5.42 -3.72 -2.09
C LEU A 40 5.49 -3.38 -0.60
N ALA A 41 6.69 -3.40 -0.01
CA ALA A 41 6.91 -3.10 1.40
C ALA A 41 6.49 -1.65 1.74
N ILE A 42 6.81 -0.69 0.87
CA ILE A 42 6.39 0.71 1.04
C ILE A 42 4.87 0.84 0.96
N GLY A 43 4.23 0.17 -0.02
CA GLY A 43 2.77 0.16 -0.15
C GLY A 43 2.08 -0.42 1.09
N LEU A 44 2.61 -1.52 1.63
CA LEU A 44 2.13 -2.13 2.87
C LEU A 44 2.33 -1.21 4.09
N ALA A 45 3.49 -0.56 4.22
CA ALA A 45 3.77 0.36 5.32
C ALA A 45 2.80 1.57 5.29
N LEU A 46 2.57 2.14 4.11
CA LEU A 46 1.61 3.23 3.93
C LEU A 46 0.19 2.79 4.28
N GLY A 47 -0.23 1.61 3.82
CA GLY A 47 -1.53 1.02 4.18
C GLY A 47 -1.67 0.78 5.68
N ALA A 48 -0.63 0.21 6.32
CA ALA A 48 -0.60 -0.09 7.75
C ALA A 48 -0.70 1.15 8.63
N VAL A 49 -0.22 2.31 8.17
CA VAL A 49 -0.37 3.59 8.88
C VAL A 49 -1.72 4.27 8.56
N ALA A 50 -2.18 4.19 7.30
CA ALA A 50 -3.43 4.82 6.88
C ALA A 50 -4.68 4.19 7.53
N ILE A 51 -4.72 2.86 7.63
CA ILE A 51 -5.86 2.12 8.21
C ILE A 51 -6.18 2.53 9.67
N PRO A 52 -5.23 2.53 10.62
CA PRO A 52 -5.51 2.94 12.00
C PRO A 52 -5.86 4.42 12.10
N LEU A 53 -5.24 5.31 11.31
CA LEU A 53 -5.61 6.73 11.27
C LEU A 53 -7.08 6.94 10.87
N ILE A 54 -7.57 6.21 9.86
CA ILE A 54 -8.98 6.23 9.46
C ILE A 54 -9.86 5.70 10.58
N ARG A 55 -9.46 4.59 11.20
CA ARG A 55 -10.24 3.92 12.25
C ARG A 55 -10.33 4.76 13.53
N MET A 56 -9.28 5.52 13.86
CA MET A 56 -9.27 6.47 14.98
C MET A 56 -10.12 7.71 14.67
N ASN A 57 -10.06 8.24 13.46
CA ASN A 57 -10.87 9.39 13.05
C ASN A 57 -12.37 9.07 12.97
N GLY A 58 -12.75 7.83 12.67
CA GLY A 58 -14.14 7.38 12.68
C GLY A 58 -14.75 7.22 14.09
N ARG A 59 -13.91 7.08 15.13
CA ARG A 59 -14.36 6.89 16.52
C ARG A 59 -14.68 8.18 17.28
N HIS A 60 -14.27 9.34 16.77
CA HIS A 60 -14.47 10.64 17.44
C HIS A 60 -15.83 11.30 17.17
N HIS A 61 -16.72 10.60 16.44
CA HIS A 61 -18.07 11.07 16.07
C HIS A 61 -19.21 10.25 16.72
N HIS A 62 -18.90 9.38 17.69
CA HIS A 62 -19.87 8.68 18.54
C HIS A 62 -19.70 9.14 19.98
#